data_AF-A0A4Q3V6Y3-F1
#
_entry.id   AF-A0A4Q3V6Y3-F1
#
_cell.length_a   1.000
_cell.length_b   1.000
_cell.length_c   1.000
_cell.angle_alpha   90.00
_cell.angle_beta   90.00
_cell.angle_gamma   90.00
#
_symmetry.space_group_name_H-M   'P 1'
#
loop_
_entity.id
_entity.type
_entity.pdbx_description
1 polymer ?
#
loop_
_entity_poly.entity_id
_entity_poly.type
_entity_poly.pdbx_seq_one_letter_code
_entity_poly.pdbx_strand_id
1 'polypeptide(L)'
;MTNETLLSQRITGIQPFNELAIDADVWREAHGQHHAHRVLHAGFVHRPGIVHGLEVVVSKTSEFEVIVAPGVAIDAQGRTVVVSDPVRFTPEEKGQSFIVLTYEDTLDARSEVMVGTGKKFYRLVEGRQIVVVKELPKGPYIELARVDRSNKTTPLRTAESPFDPAEDELNLLYRELAFPHCYADGGIGELCFLPVADPNCWKPNRAGLYNLVREANGAGFHVSFEGLFNLRNGGNPTDPMMLYVSCEGEFQPPSAEQIEGLRRYLDNGGTLVAEAAGGDAGFVKSFEAIATAVGAKPKPVENGEALLRSHGLFPSPPNGAVSGGTVSVDTGRGVILSTQDYGGAWQGRVPNAKAEDSRDSVRRAVEFGLNFIAFANRRRRESLLARMS
;
A
#
# COMPACT_ATOMS: atom_id res chain seq x y z
N MET A 1 27.21 10.89 3.23
CA MET A 1 28.16 9.85 3.66
C MET A 1 28.11 8.76 2.61
N THR A 2 29.22 8.36 1.99
CA THR A 2 29.20 7.34 0.93
C THR A 2 29.18 5.93 1.53
N ASN A 3 28.75 4.92 0.77
CA ASN A 3 28.84 3.51 1.19
C ASN A 3 30.27 3.13 1.60
N GLU A 4 31.28 3.67 0.92
CA GLU A 4 32.70 3.49 1.27
C GLU A 4 33.06 4.09 2.63
N THR A 5 32.44 5.22 3.00
CA THR A 5 32.64 5.83 4.32
C THR A 5 32.04 4.96 5.42
N LEU A 6 30.89 4.34 5.18
CA LEU A 6 30.27 3.42 6.14
C LEU A 6 31.04 2.08 6.24
N LEU A 7 31.55 1.53 5.14
CA LEU A 7 32.34 0.29 5.13
C LEU A 7 33.71 0.43 5.81
N SER A 8 34.26 1.64 5.83
CA SER A 8 35.52 1.94 6.53
C SER A 8 35.34 2.20 8.02
N GLN A 9 34.10 2.31 8.51
CA GLN A 9 33.85 2.41 9.95
C GLN A 9 34.13 1.08 10.64
N ARG A 10 35.12 1.09 11.53
CA ARG A 10 35.30 0.01 12.48
C ARG A 10 34.21 0.10 13.54
N ILE A 11 33.34 -0.90 13.57
CA ILE A 11 32.37 -1.03 14.65
C ILE A 11 33.10 -1.58 15.87
N THR A 12 33.23 -0.77 16.90
CA THR A 12 33.79 -1.17 18.20
C THR A 12 32.67 -1.30 19.22
N GLY A 13 32.93 -2.09 20.26
CA GLY A 13 31.99 -2.36 21.33
C GLY A 13 32.74 -2.68 22.61
N ILE A 14 32.05 -2.55 23.74
CA ILE A 14 32.63 -2.83 25.05
C ILE A 14 32.27 -4.26 25.46
N GLN A 15 33.30 -5.05 25.77
CA GLN A 15 33.09 -6.34 26.42
C GLN A 15 32.82 -6.10 27.92
N PRO A 16 31.61 -6.37 28.43
CA PRO A 16 31.29 -6.11 29.83
C PRO A 16 32.06 -7.06 30.76
N PHE A 17 32.49 -6.54 31.91
CA PHE A 17 33.07 -7.30 33.02
C PHE A 17 32.59 -6.73 34.36
N ASN A 18 32.67 -7.54 35.42
CA ASN A 18 32.30 -7.09 36.76
C ASN A 18 33.16 -5.89 37.15
N GLU A 19 32.55 -4.88 37.77
CA GLU A 19 33.24 -3.65 38.20
C GLU A 19 33.65 -2.71 37.05
N LEU A 20 33.14 -2.93 35.82
CA LEU A 20 33.27 -1.94 34.75
C LEU A 20 32.69 -0.59 35.19
N ALA A 21 33.55 0.42 35.26
CA ALA A 21 33.14 1.79 35.53
C ALA A 21 32.36 2.34 34.32
N ILE A 22 31.12 2.78 34.54
CA ILE A 22 30.29 3.40 33.50
C ILE A 22 30.31 4.91 33.68
N ASP A 23 30.99 5.60 32.79
CA ASP A 23 30.87 7.04 32.59
C ASP A 23 30.14 7.35 31.27
N ALA A 24 30.05 8.64 30.93
CA ALA A 24 29.35 9.08 29.73
C ALA A 24 30.00 8.59 28.42
N ASP A 25 31.32 8.39 28.40
CA ASP A 25 32.03 7.96 27.20
C ASP A 25 31.91 6.44 27.01
N VAL A 26 32.05 5.67 28.09
CA VAL A 26 31.75 4.22 28.13
C VAL A 26 30.29 3.97 27.72
N TRP A 27 29.36 4.76 28.25
CA TRP A 27 27.94 4.66 27.88
C TRP A 27 27.72 4.95 26.39
N ARG A 28 28.36 6.00 25.85
CA ARG A 28 28.25 6.39 24.45
C ARG A 28 28.85 5.36 23.51
N GLU A 29 29.99 4.77 23.86
CA GLU A 29 30.61 3.70 23.07
C GLU A 29 29.75 2.43 23.06
N ALA A 30 29.26 1.99 24.22
CA ALA A 30 28.39 0.82 24.32
C ALA A 30 27.12 0.95 23.45
N HIS A 31 26.48 2.13 23.45
CA HIS A 31 25.29 2.36 22.62
C HIS A 31 25.63 2.71 21.17
N GLY A 32 26.80 3.29 20.92
CA GLY A 32 27.30 3.63 19.59
C GLY A 32 27.41 2.40 18.69
N GLN A 33 27.83 1.25 19.23
CA GLN A 33 27.84 -0.02 18.51
C GLN A 33 26.45 -0.38 17.96
N HIS A 34 25.42 -0.32 18.82
CA HIS A 34 24.04 -0.65 18.45
C HIS A 34 23.48 0.35 17.44
N HIS A 35 23.76 1.63 17.62
CA HIS A 35 23.38 2.67 16.68
C HIS A 35 24.00 2.43 15.29
N ALA A 36 25.31 2.15 15.24
CA ALA A 36 26.02 1.84 13.99
C ALA A 36 25.43 0.59 13.31
N HIS A 37 25.18 -0.49 14.05
CA HIS A 37 24.53 -1.69 13.49
C HIS A 37 23.15 -1.39 12.91
N ARG A 38 22.32 -0.60 13.61
CA ARG A 38 20.98 -0.21 13.16
C ARG A 38 21.06 0.58 11.85
N VAL A 39 21.93 1.60 11.80
CA VAL A 39 22.14 2.44 10.62
C VAL A 39 22.68 1.64 9.44
N LEU A 40 23.65 0.75 9.68
CA LEU A 40 24.20 -0.11 8.63
C LEU A 40 23.15 -1.10 8.11
N HIS A 41 22.37 -1.73 8.99
CA HIS A 41 21.30 -2.61 8.58
C HIS A 41 20.27 -1.86 7.73
N ALA A 42 19.77 -0.72 8.20
CA ALA A 42 18.83 0.11 7.46
C ALA A 42 19.41 0.57 6.10
N GLY A 43 20.61 1.17 6.10
CA GLY A 43 21.22 1.71 4.87
C GLY A 43 21.58 0.66 3.83
N PHE A 44 22.09 -0.51 4.25
CA PHE A 44 22.60 -1.52 3.31
C PHE A 44 21.62 -2.65 3.00
N VAL A 45 20.85 -3.10 3.99
CA VAL A 45 19.87 -4.17 3.77
C VAL A 45 18.60 -3.58 3.18
N HIS A 46 18.17 -2.41 3.69
CA HIS A 46 16.90 -1.81 3.28
C HIS A 46 17.00 -0.78 2.15
N ARG A 47 18.20 -0.22 1.91
CA ARG A 47 18.43 0.96 1.04
C ARG A 47 17.65 2.21 1.49
N PRO A 48 18.10 3.41 1.10
CA PRO A 48 17.31 4.62 1.30
C PRO A 48 15.97 4.57 0.55
N GLY A 49 14.94 5.20 1.11
CA GLY A 49 13.62 5.33 0.51
C GLY A 49 12.48 5.08 1.49
N ILE A 50 11.26 5.05 0.96
CA ILE A 50 10.01 4.81 1.69
C ILE A 50 9.83 3.30 1.90
N VAL A 51 9.73 2.90 3.16
CA VAL A 51 9.53 1.50 3.57
C VAL A 51 8.04 1.16 3.54
N HIS A 52 7.21 2.02 4.12
CA HIS A 52 5.76 1.87 4.21
C HIS A 52 5.09 3.23 4.37
N GLY A 53 3.96 3.44 3.69
CA GLY A 53 3.14 4.64 3.83
C GLY A 53 3.73 5.90 3.20
N LEU A 54 3.57 7.04 3.89
CA LEU A 54 4.00 8.35 3.40
C LEU A 54 3.41 8.72 2.03
N GLU A 55 2.22 8.24 1.69
CA GLU A 55 1.51 8.66 0.48
C GLU A 55 1.18 10.14 0.57
N VAL A 56 1.28 10.79 -0.58
CA VAL A 56 0.96 12.20 -0.73
C VAL A 56 -0.29 12.29 -1.60
N VAL A 57 -1.33 12.93 -1.09
CA VAL A 57 -2.61 13.09 -1.79
C VAL A 57 -3.09 14.54 -1.70
N VAL A 58 -3.91 14.94 -2.67
CA VAL A 58 -4.69 16.18 -2.54
C VAL A 58 -5.87 15.91 -1.62
N SER A 59 -6.13 16.83 -0.70
CA SER A 59 -7.27 16.76 0.21
C SER A 59 -8.59 16.76 -0.56
N LYS A 60 -9.55 15.93 -0.14
CA LYS A 60 -10.89 15.90 -0.72
C LYS A 60 -11.81 16.97 -0.13
N THR A 61 -11.44 17.54 1.02
CA THR A 61 -12.21 18.56 1.74
C THR A 61 -11.70 19.97 1.47
N SER A 62 -10.43 20.11 1.04
CA SER A 62 -9.79 21.38 0.69
C SER A 62 -8.96 21.22 -0.58
N GLU A 63 -9.40 21.84 -1.66
CA GLU A 63 -8.76 21.73 -2.98
C GLU A 63 -7.37 22.42 -3.07
N PHE A 64 -6.91 23.07 -2.00
CA PHE A 64 -5.60 23.72 -1.92
C PHE A 64 -4.61 23.00 -0.99
N GLU A 65 -5.06 21.92 -0.34
CA GLU A 65 -4.28 21.22 0.67
C GLU A 65 -3.69 19.91 0.14
N VAL A 66 -2.42 19.68 0.44
CA VAL A 66 -1.74 18.41 0.27
C VAL A 66 -1.59 17.74 1.62
N ILE A 67 -1.84 16.43 1.66
CA ILE A 67 -1.74 15.62 2.87
C ILE A 67 -0.68 14.54 2.65
N VAL A 68 0.23 14.42 3.62
CA VAL A 68 1.18 13.32 3.71
C VAL A 68 0.72 12.37 4.81
N ALA A 69 0.54 11.09 4.45
CA ALA A 69 0.16 10.02 5.36
C ALA A 69 1.24 9.71 6.41
N PRO A 70 0.88 9.13 7.56
CA PRO A 70 1.82 8.41 8.41
C PRO A 70 2.60 7.33 7.63
N GLY A 71 3.80 7.02 8.10
CA GLY A 71 4.64 5.99 7.49
C GLY A 71 6.07 5.97 7.98
N VAL A 72 6.93 5.23 7.29
CA VAL A 72 8.33 5.00 7.65
C VAL A 72 9.20 5.12 6.40
N ALA A 73 10.32 5.82 6.53
CA ALA A 73 11.36 5.90 5.52
C ALA A 73 12.75 5.68 6.14
N ILE A 74 13.74 5.48 5.27
CA ILE A 74 15.16 5.39 5.61
C ILE A 74 15.87 6.41 4.74
N ASP A 75 16.62 7.34 5.32
CA ASP A 75 17.33 8.35 4.55
C ASP A 75 18.66 7.84 3.95
N ALA A 76 19.33 8.70 3.17
CA ALA A 76 20.62 8.39 2.54
C ALA A 76 21.77 8.11 3.54
N GLN A 77 21.57 8.32 4.84
CA GLN A 77 22.52 7.96 5.90
C GLN A 77 22.11 6.69 6.66
N GLY A 78 21.03 6.01 6.26
CA GLY A 78 20.53 4.83 6.96
C GLY A 78 19.75 5.16 8.24
N ARG A 79 19.33 6.41 8.44
CA ARG A 79 18.51 6.79 9.60
C ARG A 79 17.05 6.49 9.31
N THR A 80 16.41 5.74 10.20
CA THR A 80 14.98 5.47 10.11
C THR A 80 14.19 6.70 10.55
N VAL A 81 13.29 7.16 9.71
CA VAL A 81 12.39 8.29 9.97
C VAL A 81 10.95 7.76 9.98
N VAL A 82 10.33 7.77 11.15
CA VAL A 82 8.92 7.39 11.33
C VAL A 82 8.09 8.66 11.26
N VAL A 83 6.88 8.67 10.70
CA VAL A 83 5.91 9.76 10.76
C VAL A 83 4.63 9.17 11.33
N SER A 84 4.20 9.64 12.50
CA SER A 84 3.12 9.00 13.26
C SER A 84 1.74 9.56 12.92
N ASP A 85 1.67 10.84 12.56
CA ASP A 85 0.44 11.58 12.31
C ASP A 85 0.47 12.19 10.90
N PRO A 86 -0.69 12.36 10.24
CA PRO A 86 -0.74 12.99 8.94
C PRO A 86 -0.28 14.46 9.02
N VAL A 87 0.45 14.91 8.00
CA VAL A 87 0.92 16.30 7.91
C VAL A 87 0.29 16.98 6.70
N ARG A 88 -0.23 18.19 6.93
CA ARG A 88 -0.99 18.97 5.94
C ARG A 88 -0.22 20.21 5.52
N PHE A 89 -0.29 20.54 4.24
CA PHE A 89 0.40 21.70 3.66
C PHE A 89 -0.50 22.42 2.68
N THR A 90 -0.33 23.74 2.57
CA THR A 90 -0.92 24.56 1.51
C THR A 90 0.22 25.19 0.71
N PRO A 91 0.64 24.59 -0.41
CA PRO A 91 1.65 25.20 -1.28
C PRO A 91 1.11 26.51 -1.88
N GLU A 92 1.54 27.65 -1.36
CA GLU A 92 1.02 28.96 -1.80
C GLU A 92 1.86 29.60 -2.91
N GLU A 93 3.14 29.25 -2.98
CA GLU A 93 4.10 29.94 -3.82
C GLU A 93 4.05 29.46 -5.28
N LYS A 94 4.14 30.40 -6.23
CA LYS A 94 4.21 30.10 -7.66
C LYS A 94 5.53 29.39 -7.99
N GLY A 95 5.44 28.40 -8.87
CA GLY A 95 6.58 27.60 -9.33
C GLY A 95 6.73 26.30 -8.56
N GLN A 96 7.86 25.63 -8.80
CA GLN A 96 8.12 24.31 -8.24
C GLN A 96 8.47 24.38 -6.75
N SER A 97 7.76 23.56 -5.97
CA SER A 97 8.05 23.28 -4.57
C SER A 97 8.24 21.78 -4.37
N PHE A 98 9.08 21.42 -3.40
CA PHE A 98 9.40 20.05 -3.03
C PHE A 98 8.86 19.76 -1.63
N ILE A 99 8.17 18.64 -1.47
CA ILE A 99 7.75 18.13 -0.16
C ILE A 99 8.79 17.10 0.24
N VAL A 100 9.55 17.39 1.29
CA VAL A 100 10.68 16.54 1.73
C VAL A 100 10.54 16.16 3.19
N LEU A 101 10.98 14.94 3.51
CA LEU A 101 11.13 14.44 4.88
C LEU A 101 12.61 14.51 5.27
N THR A 102 12.90 15.16 6.39
CA THR A 102 14.25 15.28 6.96
C THR A 102 14.29 14.69 8.37
N TYR A 103 15.43 14.11 8.70
CA TYR A 103 15.76 13.69 10.07
C TYR A 103 16.37 14.87 10.83
N GLU A 104 15.87 15.15 12.03
CA GLU A 104 16.40 16.20 12.90
C GLU A 104 16.51 15.72 14.33
N ASP A 105 17.69 15.82 14.94
CA ASP A 105 17.81 15.60 16.37
C ASP A 105 17.27 16.80 17.13
N THR A 106 16.33 16.56 18.04
CA THR A 106 15.76 17.60 18.91
C THR A 106 16.03 17.27 20.37
N LEU A 107 16.11 18.29 21.22
CA LEU A 107 16.21 18.11 22.66
C LEU A 107 14.81 18.27 23.26
N ASP A 108 14.39 17.31 24.09
CA ASP A 108 13.15 17.44 24.84
C ASP A 108 13.36 18.43 25.99
N ALA A 109 12.93 19.67 25.78
CA ALA A 109 13.03 20.73 26.79
C ALA A 109 12.34 20.36 28.12
N ARG A 110 11.34 19.45 28.11
CA ARG A 110 10.65 19.01 29.33
C ARG A 110 11.45 18.02 30.16
N SER A 111 12.51 17.45 29.58
CA SER A 111 13.40 16.49 30.23
C SER A 111 14.62 17.15 30.88
N GLU A 112 14.56 18.45 31.13
CA GLU A 112 15.66 19.21 31.74
C GLU A 112 16.08 18.60 33.09
N VAL A 113 17.36 18.26 33.19
CA VAL A 113 18.02 17.87 34.44
C VAL A 113 19.19 18.81 34.68
N MET A 114 19.25 19.39 35.89
CA MET A 114 20.39 20.21 36.32
C MET A 114 21.37 19.39 37.14
N VAL A 115 22.66 19.47 36.81
CA VAL A 115 23.74 18.81 37.56
C VAL A 115 24.81 19.82 37.94
N GLY A 116 25.26 19.79 39.20
CA GLY A 116 26.33 20.66 39.70
C GLY A 116 26.01 22.15 39.63
N THR A 117 26.95 22.95 39.11
CA THR A 117 26.91 24.43 39.08
C THR A 117 25.96 25.03 38.01
N GLY A 118 24.88 24.33 37.66
CA GLY A 118 23.82 24.84 36.78
C GLY A 118 23.89 24.38 35.32
N LYS A 119 24.67 23.34 35.01
CA LYS A 119 24.67 22.75 33.66
C LYS A 119 23.38 21.95 33.45
N LYS A 120 22.66 22.28 32.37
CA LYS A 120 21.41 21.63 31.97
C LYS A 120 21.68 20.49 30.99
N PHE A 121 21.02 19.38 31.20
CA PHE A 121 21.01 18.21 30.33
C PHE A 121 19.59 17.94 29.87
N TYR A 122 19.43 17.44 28.66
CA TYR A 122 18.15 17.12 28.06
C TYR A 122 18.24 15.74 27.44
N ARG A 123 17.12 15.04 27.39
CA ARG A 123 16.91 13.85 26.58
C ARG A 123 16.97 14.25 25.10
N LEU A 124 17.76 13.51 24.35
CA LEU A 124 17.74 13.54 22.89
C LEU A 124 16.48 12.83 22.40
N VAL A 125 15.75 13.47 21.50
CA VAL A 125 14.61 12.90 20.79
C VAL A 125 14.94 12.92 19.31
N GLU A 126 14.99 11.74 18.71
CA GLU A 126 15.07 11.57 17.27
C GLU A 126 13.81 12.21 16.66
N GLY A 127 13.98 13.39 16.08
CA GLY A 127 12.95 14.21 15.49
C GLY A 127 12.93 14.09 13.97
N ARG A 128 11.96 14.76 13.39
CA ARG A 128 11.49 14.53 12.03
C ARG A 128 10.73 15.74 11.57
N GLN A 129 10.95 16.14 10.34
CA GLN A 129 10.25 17.26 9.76
C GLN A 129 9.83 16.91 8.34
N ILE A 130 8.54 17.06 8.05
CA ILE A 130 8.08 17.16 6.67
C ILE A 130 7.93 18.64 6.38
N VAL A 131 8.62 19.12 5.35
CA VAL A 131 8.65 20.53 4.98
C VAL A 131 8.46 20.72 3.49
N VAL A 132 7.88 21.86 3.14
CA VAL A 132 7.83 22.35 1.76
C VAL A 132 9.01 23.29 1.55
N VAL A 133 9.84 23.00 0.55
CA VAL A 133 11.05 23.78 0.23
C VAL A 133 11.07 24.16 -1.25
N LYS A 134 11.79 25.22 -1.59
CA LYS A 134 11.98 25.67 -2.99
C LYS A 134 13.20 25.06 -3.67
N GLU A 135 14.13 24.57 -2.87
CA GLU A 135 15.34 23.93 -3.33
C GLU A 135 15.56 22.69 -2.48
N LEU A 136 16.00 21.59 -3.11
CA LEU A 136 16.27 20.35 -2.40
C LEU A 136 17.39 20.57 -1.35
N PRO A 137 17.24 20.02 -0.13
CA PRO A 137 18.26 20.17 0.90
C PRO A 137 19.63 19.61 0.45
N LYS A 138 20.71 20.25 0.89
CA LYS A 138 22.08 19.73 0.68
C LYS A 138 22.39 18.51 1.56
N GLY A 139 21.68 18.38 2.68
CA GLY A 139 21.78 17.26 3.61
C GLY A 139 20.92 16.07 3.18
N PRO A 140 20.89 14.98 3.97
CA PRO A 140 20.02 13.84 3.68
C PRO A 140 18.54 14.23 3.82
N TYR A 141 17.75 13.82 2.84
CA TYR A 141 16.30 13.97 2.81
C TYR A 141 15.69 12.77 2.08
N ILE A 142 14.38 12.61 2.21
CA ILE A 142 13.55 11.77 1.34
C ILE A 142 12.55 12.67 0.64
N GLU A 143 12.53 12.64 -0.69
CA GLU A 143 11.56 13.39 -1.48
C GLU A 143 10.23 12.64 -1.51
N LEU A 144 9.15 13.32 -1.13
CA LEU A 144 7.81 12.72 -1.05
C LEU A 144 6.93 13.13 -2.23
N ALA A 145 7.06 14.36 -2.71
CA ALA A 145 6.35 14.86 -3.88
C ALA A 145 6.96 16.18 -4.37
N ARG A 146 6.59 16.58 -5.59
CA ARG A 146 6.71 17.96 -6.07
C ARG A 146 5.34 18.50 -6.44
N VAL A 147 5.22 19.82 -6.41
CA VAL A 147 4.08 20.54 -6.96
C VAL A 147 4.62 21.74 -7.71
N ASP A 148 4.24 21.89 -8.98
CA ASP A 148 4.51 23.10 -9.75
C ASP A 148 3.25 23.96 -9.78
N ARG A 149 3.24 25.08 -9.05
CA ARG A 149 2.05 25.90 -8.87
C ARG A 149 1.96 26.97 -9.94
N SER A 150 0.82 27.06 -10.63
CA SER A 150 0.56 28.20 -11.53
C SER A 150 0.33 29.49 -10.71
N ASN A 151 -0.47 29.39 -9.64
CA ASN A 151 -0.76 30.42 -8.65
C ASN A 151 -1.44 29.84 -7.39
N LYS A 152 -1.58 30.66 -6.34
CA LYS A 152 -2.18 30.23 -5.06
C LYS A 152 -3.67 29.92 -5.07
N THR A 153 -4.41 30.40 -6.09
CA THR A 153 -5.87 30.28 -6.21
C THR A 153 -6.32 29.15 -7.14
N THR A 154 -5.41 28.51 -7.86
CA THR A 154 -5.75 27.33 -8.66
C THR A 154 -5.85 26.10 -7.75
N PRO A 155 -6.91 25.28 -7.87
CA PRO A 155 -7.04 24.01 -7.16
C PRO A 155 -5.91 23.03 -7.51
N LEU A 156 -5.39 22.34 -6.50
CA LEU A 156 -4.50 21.20 -6.66
C LEU A 156 -5.28 19.97 -7.13
N ARG A 157 -4.62 19.13 -7.93
CA ARG A 157 -5.19 17.90 -8.46
C ARG A 157 -4.22 16.73 -8.36
N THR A 158 -4.76 15.52 -8.35
CA THR A 158 -3.96 14.33 -8.67
C THR A 158 -3.63 14.37 -10.16
N ALA A 159 -2.40 14.01 -10.53
CA ALA A 159 -2.00 14.00 -11.93
C ALA A 159 -2.89 13.10 -12.78
N GLU A 160 -3.43 13.63 -13.88
CA GLU A 160 -4.14 12.82 -14.88
C GLU A 160 -3.19 11.82 -15.53
N SER A 161 -1.96 12.27 -15.84
CA SER A 161 -0.85 11.43 -16.29
C SER A 161 0.23 11.37 -15.22
N PRO A 162 0.36 10.25 -14.47
CA PRO A 162 1.36 10.14 -13.39
C PRO A 162 2.82 10.31 -13.84
N PHE A 163 3.11 10.05 -15.12
CA PHE A 163 4.45 10.18 -15.71
C PHE A 163 4.68 11.51 -16.43
N ASP A 164 3.66 12.34 -16.56
CA ASP A 164 3.73 13.69 -17.14
C ASP A 164 2.79 14.64 -16.38
N PRO A 165 3.10 14.97 -15.10
CA PRO A 165 2.23 15.79 -14.27
C PRO A 165 2.23 17.25 -14.77
N ALA A 166 1.04 17.84 -14.91
CA ALA A 166 0.86 19.23 -15.32
C ALA A 166 1.04 20.22 -14.14
N GLU A 167 0.94 21.52 -14.42
CA GLU A 167 0.83 22.54 -13.38
C GLU A 167 -0.38 22.28 -12.47
N ASP A 168 -0.19 22.57 -11.18
CA ASP A 168 -1.14 22.31 -10.09
C ASP A 168 -1.49 20.83 -9.88
N GLU A 169 -0.72 19.91 -10.46
CA GLU A 169 -0.83 18.47 -10.20
C GLU A 169 0.28 17.96 -9.28
N LEU A 170 -0.04 16.96 -8.44
CA LEU A 170 0.97 16.27 -7.64
C LEU A 170 1.89 15.43 -8.52
N ASN A 171 3.19 15.71 -8.43
CA ASN A 171 4.23 14.89 -9.05
C ASN A 171 4.85 13.94 -8.02
N LEU A 172 4.66 12.63 -8.23
CA LEU A 172 5.12 11.57 -7.32
C LEU A 172 6.30 10.76 -7.90
N LEU A 173 6.88 11.17 -9.02
CA LEU A 173 7.89 10.39 -9.77
C LEU A 173 9.21 10.17 -9.03
N TYR A 174 9.54 11.08 -8.11
CA TYR A 174 10.83 11.12 -7.43
C TYR A 174 10.81 10.45 -6.06
N ARG A 175 9.71 9.74 -5.73
CA ARG A 175 9.60 8.96 -4.50
C ARG A 175 10.47 7.72 -4.60
N GLU A 176 11.57 7.70 -3.85
CA GLU A 176 12.40 6.51 -3.71
C GLU A 176 11.72 5.50 -2.79
N LEU A 177 11.66 4.22 -3.20
CA LEU A 177 11.15 3.12 -2.38
C LEU A 177 12.33 2.33 -1.82
N ALA A 178 12.30 2.06 -0.51
CA ALA A 178 13.26 1.17 0.13
C ALA A 178 12.99 -0.28 -0.28
N PHE A 179 14.01 -1.14 -0.27
CA PHE A 179 13.88 -2.58 -0.51
C PHE A 179 14.13 -3.37 0.77
N PRO A 180 13.23 -4.22 1.27
CA PRO A 180 11.91 -4.52 0.74
C PRO A 180 10.92 -3.38 1.02
N HIS A 181 10.13 -3.04 0.00
CA HIS A 181 8.96 -2.18 0.13
C HIS A 181 7.73 -3.04 0.39
N CYS A 182 6.85 -2.61 1.29
CA CYS A 182 5.58 -3.27 1.54
C CYS A 182 4.50 -2.73 0.59
N TYR A 183 4.14 -3.48 -0.46
CA TYR A 183 3.15 -3.05 -1.47
C TYR A 183 1.70 -3.04 -0.97
N ALA A 184 1.38 -3.90 -0.02
CA ALA A 184 0.10 -3.93 0.67
C ALA A 184 0.23 -4.52 2.07
N ASP A 185 -0.62 -4.03 2.97
CA ASP A 185 -0.78 -4.56 4.31
C ASP A 185 -2.26 -4.70 4.64
N GLY A 186 -2.71 -5.91 4.98
CA GLY A 186 -4.08 -6.14 5.45
C GLY A 186 -4.69 -7.50 5.08
N GLY A 187 -5.95 -7.67 5.50
CA GLY A 187 -6.70 -8.89 5.31
C GLY A 187 -7.33 -9.08 3.94
N ILE A 188 -7.44 -10.34 3.52
CA ILE A 188 -8.23 -10.79 2.38
C ILE A 188 -9.32 -11.72 2.91
N GLY A 189 -10.58 -11.31 2.75
CA GLY A 189 -11.77 -12.05 3.14
C GLY A 189 -12.43 -12.77 1.98
N GLU A 190 -13.27 -13.74 2.30
CA GLU A 190 -14.07 -14.52 1.35
C GLU A 190 -15.57 -14.24 1.60
N LEU A 191 -16.33 -14.05 0.53
CA LEU A 191 -17.79 -13.97 0.61
C LEU A 191 -18.44 -15.28 0.18
N CYS A 192 -19.40 -15.72 0.98
CA CYS A 192 -20.22 -16.89 0.67
C CYS A 192 -21.48 -16.46 -0.07
N PHE A 193 -21.50 -16.70 -1.39
CA PHE A 193 -22.72 -16.66 -2.20
C PHE A 193 -23.12 -18.09 -2.55
N LEU A 194 -24.22 -18.55 -1.94
CA LEU A 194 -24.69 -19.92 -2.08
C LEU A 194 -25.35 -20.11 -3.45
N PRO A 195 -24.92 -21.11 -4.25
CA PRO A 195 -25.59 -21.43 -5.51
C PRO A 195 -27.08 -21.74 -5.28
N VAL A 196 -27.93 -21.33 -6.23
CA VAL A 196 -29.38 -21.62 -6.19
C VAL A 196 -29.63 -23.11 -6.39
N ALA A 197 -28.88 -23.75 -7.30
CA ALA A 197 -29.09 -25.15 -7.68
C ALA A 197 -28.73 -26.14 -6.57
N ASP A 198 -27.58 -25.97 -5.92
CA ASP A 198 -27.16 -26.74 -4.76
C ASP A 198 -26.24 -25.90 -3.86
N PRO A 199 -26.72 -25.45 -2.69
CA PRO A 199 -25.91 -24.71 -1.72
C PRO A 199 -24.64 -25.45 -1.26
N ASN A 200 -24.63 -26.79 -1.29
CA ASN A 200 -23.47 -27.60 -0.89
C ASN A 200 -22.38 -27.65 -1.96
N CYS A 201 -22.68 -27.21 -3.18
CA CYS A 201 -21.73 -27.15 -4.29
C CYS A 201 -20.94 -25.84 -4.35
N TRP A 202 -21.05 -24.98 -3.33
CA TRP A 202 -20.26 -23.76 -3.28
C TRP A 202 -18.75 -24.07 -3.23
N LYS A 203 -18.05 -23.69 -4.32
CA LYS A 203 -16.61 -23.91 -4.51
C LYS A 203 -15.91 -22.59 -4.81
N PRO A 204 -15.52 -21.81 -3.78
CA PRO A 204 -14.98 -20.47 -3.97
C PRO A 204 -13.51 -20.44 -4.42
N ASN A 205 -13.01 -21.47 -5.11
CA ASN A 205 -11.58 -21.54 -5.48
C ASN A 205 -10.61 -21.27 -4.31
N ARG A 206 -10.97 -21.63 -3.07
CA ARG A 206 -10.27 -21.23 -1.83
C ARG A 206 -8.78 -21.57 -1.83
N ALA A 207 -8.42 -22.74 -2.35
CA ALA A 207 -7.01 -23.13 -2.45
C ALA A 207 -6.21 -22.17 -3.34
N GLY A 208 -6.84 -21.63 -4.39
CA GLY A 208 -6.24 -20.63 -5.27
C GLY A 208 -6.04 -19.30 -4.57
N LEU A 209 -7.06 -18.85 -3.83
CA LEU A 209 -6.95 -17.64 -3.02
C LEU A 209 -5.84 -17.76 -1.96
N TYR A 210 -5.74 -18.91 -1.29
CA TYR A 210 -4.67 -19.17 -0.32
C TYR A 210 -3.28 -19.20 -0.97
N ASN A 211 -3.17 -19.83 -2.15
CA ASN A 211 -1.91 -19.79 -2.91
C ASN A 211 -1.55 -18.35 -3.28
N LEU A 212 -2.50 -17.53 -3.72
CA LEU A 212 -2.25 -16.11 -4.01
C LEU A 212 -1.74 -15.36 -2.76
N VAL A 213 -2.36 -15.56 -1.60
CA VAL A 213 -1.92 -14.97 -0.33
C VAL A 213 -0.48 -15.38 0.00
N ARG A 214 -0.13 -16.66 -0.18
CA ARG A 214 1.24 -17.14 0.03
C ARG A 214 2.23 -16.50 -0.92
N GLU A 215 1.93 -16.48 -2.22
CA GLU A 215 2.81 -15.88 -3.23
C GLU A 215 2.97 -14.37 -3.03
N ALA A 216 1.90 -13.67 -2.63
CA ALA A 216 1.95 -12.24 -2.30
C ALA A 216 2.95 -11.96 -1.17
N ASN A 217 2.94 -12.76 -0.09
CA ASN A 217 3.91 -12.60 0.99
C ASN A 217 5.37 -12.86 0.55
N GLY A 218 5.58 -13.72 -0.45
CA GLY A 218 6.89 -13.90 -1.09
C GLY A 218 7.31 -12.74 -2.00
N ALA A 219 6.35 -11.88 -2.40
CA ALA A 219 6.54 -10.79 -3.37
C ALA A 219 6.55 -9.38 -2.73
N GLY A 220 6.72 -9.28 -1.40
CA GLY A 220 6.78 -7.99 -0.70
C GLY A 220 5.42 -7.42 -0.30
N PHE A 221 4.40 -8.28 -0.15
CA PHE A 221 3.12 -7.94 0.46
C PHE A 221 3.08 -8.50 1.89
N HIS A 222 2.31 -7.89 2.79
CA HIS A 222 2.01 -8.43 4.11
C HIS A 222 0.50 -8.68 4.21
N VAL A 223 0.05 -9.85 3.76
CA VAL A 223 -1.37 -10.14 3.65
C VAL A 223 -1.76 -11.41 4.38
N SER A 224 -2.92 -11.36 5.04
CA SER A 224 -3.49 -12.49 5.77
C SER A 224 -4.79 -12.94 5.10
N PHE A 225 -5.08 -14.24 5.18
CA PHE A 225 -6.40 -14.76 4.85
C PHE A 225 -7.28 -14.70 6.10
N GLU A 226 -8.38 -13.95 6.04
CA GLU A 226 -9.27 -13.73 7.18
C GLU A 226 -10.50 -14.64 7.18
N GLY A 227 -10.67 -15.46 6.13
CA GLY A 227 -11.78 -16.38 6.02
C GLY A 227 -13.09 -15.70 5.63
N LEU A 228 -14.21 -16.28 6.07
CA LEU A 228 -15.55 -15.82 5.72
C LEU A 228 -15.85 -14.46 6.34
N PHE A 229 -16.22 -13.50 5.49
CA PHE A 229 -16.62 -12.17 5.92
C PHE A 229 -18.13 -12.04 6.06
N ASN A 230 -18.58 -11.49 7.19
CA ASN A 230 -19.99 -11.21 7.42
C ASN A 230 -20.35 -9.79 6.95
N LEU A 231 -20.96 -9.68 5.77
CA LEU A 231 -21.37 -8.39 5.19
C LEU A 231 -22.25 -7.54 6.10
N ARG A 232 -23.05 -8.13 7.01
CA ARG A 232 -23.89 -7.35 7.93
C ARG A 232 -23.08 -6.40 8.81
N ASN A 233 -21.84 -6.79 9.11
CA ASN A 233 -20.91 -6.01 9.94
C ASN A 233 -19.96 -5.13 9.10
N GLY A 234 -20.15 -5.06 7.78
CA GLY A 234 -19.29 -4.29 6.88
C GLY A 234 -19.28 -2.80 7.21
N GLY A 235 -18.09 -2.20 7.11
CA GLY A 235 -17.82 -0.78 7.34
C GLY A 235 -16.85 -0.49 8.49
N ASN A 236 -16.12 -1.46 9.03
CA ASN A 236 -15.14 -1.22 10.09
C ASN A 236 -13.75 -0.86 9.49
N PRO A 237 -12.99 0.08 10.07
CA PRO A 237 -11.59 0.31 9.71
C PRO A 237 -10.70 -0.94 9.69
N THR A 238 -11.05 -1.99 10.44
CA THR A 238 -10.31 -3.27 10.49
C THR A 238 -10.80 -4.31 9.49
N ASP A 239 -11.79 -4.00 8.64
CA ASP A 239 -12.27 -4.94 7.62
C ASP A 239 -11.13 -5.37 6.67
N PRO A 240 -11.25 -6.52 5.99
CA PRO A 240 -10.37 -6.89 4.90
C PRO A 240 -10.22 -5.77 3.87
N MET A 241 -9.06 -5.59 3.26
CA MET A 241 -8.94 -4.64 2.14
C MET A 241 -9.60 -5.17 0.87
N MET A 242 -9.68 -6.50 0.74
CA MET A 242 -10.23 -7.18 -0.41
C MET A 242 -11.17 -8.30 0.06
N LEU A 243 -12.35 -8.34 -0.54
CA LEU A 243 -13.29 -9.45 -0.44
C LEU A 243 -13.30 -10.19 -1.76
N TYR A 244 -13.13 -11.50 -1.70
CA TYR A 244 -13.11 -12.39 -2.84
C TYR A 244 -14.39 -13.24 -2.87
N VAL A 245 -14.99 -13.38 -4.04
CA VAL A 245 -16.13 -14.27 -4.26
C VAL A 245 -16.01 -15.02 -5.57
N SER A 246 -16.34 -16.30 -5.53
CA SER A 246 -16.42 -17.15 -6.71
C SER A 246 -17.46 -18.23 -6.48
N CYS A 247 -18.26 -18.52 -7.50
CA CYS A 247 -19.08 -19.72 -7.58
C CYS A 247 -19.41 -20.05 -9.04
N GLU A 248 -19.95 -21.24 -9.24
CA GLU A 248 -20.57 -21.69 -10.49
C GLU A 248 -22.09 -21.46 -10.39
N GLY A 249 -22.73 -21.10 -11.51
CA GLY A 249 -24.17 -20.86 -11.58
C GLY A 249 -24.67 -19.57 -10.91
N GLU A 250 -25.99 -19.38 -10.97
CA GLU A 250 -26.68 -18.34 -10.23
C GLU A 250 -26.59 -18.59 -8.71
N PHE A 251 -26.54 -17.52 -7.91
CA PHE A 251 -26.50 -17.59 -6.46
C PHE A 251 -27.69 -16.89 -5.81
N GLN A 252 -27.99 -17.28 -4.58
CA GLN A 252 -29.07 -16.69 -3.79
C GLN A 252 -28.81 -15.19 -3.60
N PRO A 253 -29.79 -14.32 -3.90
CA PRO A 253 -29.58 -12.88 -3.81
C PRO A 253 -29.30 -12.47 -2.36
N PRO A 254 -28.29 -11.62 -2.10
CA PRO A 254 -28.04 -11.11 -0.77
C PRO A 254 -29.26 -10.35 -0.23
N SER A 255 -29.48 -10.44 1.08
CA SER A 255 -30.50 -9.63 1.76
C SER A 255 -30.18 -8.13 1.67
N ALA A 256 -31.20 -7.28 1.85
CA ALA A 256 -31.02 -5.83 1.84
C ALA A 256 -29.96 -5.35 2.85
N GLU A 257 -29.88 -5.99 4.02
CA GLU A 257 -28.87 -5.70 5.04
C GLU A 257 -27.45 -6.04 4.56
N GLN A 258 -27.26 -7.15 3.85
CA GLN A 258 -25.97 -7.52 3.26
C GLN A 258 -25.57 -6.57 2.12
N ILE A 259 -26.53 -6.13 1.30
CA ILE A 259 -26.27 -5.12 0.26
C ILE A 259 -25.83 -3.80 0.89
N GLU A 260 -26.50 -3.36 1.94
CA GLU A 260 -26.14 -2.12 2.63
C GLU A 260 -24.78 -2.23 3.34
N GLY A 261 -24.48 -3.38 3.95
CA GLY A 261 -23.16 -3.65 4.50
C GLY A 261 -22.06 -3.69 3.45
N LEU A 262 -22.33 -4.22 2.25
CA LEU A 262 -21.41 -4.16 1.12
C LEU A 262 -21.18 -2.72 0.64
N ARG A 263 -22.23 -1.87 0.59
CA ARG A 263 -22.07 -0.45 0.26
C ARG A 263 -21.13 0.24 1.24
N ARG A 264 -21.36 0.10 2.54
CA ARG A 264 -20.49 0.66 3.58
C ARG A 264 -19.05 0.17 3.44
N TYR A 265 -18.85 -1.11 3.16
CA TYR A 265 -17.52 -1.69 2.93
C TYR A 265 -16.81 -1.02 1.73
N LEU A 266 -17.50 -0.89 0.58
CA LEU A 266 -16.94 -0.30 -0.64
C LEU A 266 -16.68 1.21 -0.49
N ASP A 267 -17.62 1.94 0.11
CA ASP A 267 -17.46 3.37 0.43
C ASP A 267 -16.28 3.61 1.37
N ASN A 268 -16.01 2.62 2.23
CA ASN A 268 -14.86 2.63 3.11
C ASN A 268 -13.52 2.24 2.45
N GLY A 269 -13.47 2.17 1.12
CA GLY A 269 -12.27 1.87 0.35
C GLY A 269 -11.99 0.39 0.19
N GLY A 270 -12.88 -0.48 0.66
CA GLY A 270 -12.82 -1.91 0.38
C GLY A 270 -12.94 -2.20 -1.12
N THR A 271 -12.43 -3.37 -1.53
CA THR A 271 -12.54 -3.86 -2.91
C THR A 271 -13.22 -5.22 -2.94
N LEU A 272 -14.11 -5.44 -3.89
CA LEU A 272 -14.79 -6.71 -4.15
C LEU A 272 -14.28 -7.29 -5.47
N VAL A 273 -13.69 -8.48 -5.40
CA VAL A 273 -13.24 -9.26 -6.55
C VAL A 273 -14.18 -10.44 -6.74
N ALA A 274 -14.88 -10.46 -7.86
CA ALA A 274 -15.82 -11.50 -8.24
C ALA A 274 -15.32 -12.28 -9.46
N GLU A 275 -15.17 -13.59 -9.31
CA GLU A 275 -14.71 -14.50 -10.35
C GLU A 275 -15.81 -15.50 -10.72
N ALA A 276 -16.25 -15.47 -11.98
CA ALA A 276 -17.10 -16.53 -12.53
C ALA A 276 -16.25 -17.80 -12.68
N ALA A 277 -16.46 -18.79 -11.81
CA ALA A 277 -15.75 -20.06 -11.92
C ALA A 277 -16.10 -20.72 -13.26
N GLY A 278 -15.08 -21.15 -14.00
CA GLY A 278 -15.26 -21.68 -15.37
C GLY A 278 -15.89 -20.70 -16.37
N GLY A 279 -15.98 -19.40 -16.07
CA GLY A 279 -16.59 -18.41 -16.94
C GLY A 279 -18.14 -18.45 -16.95
N ASP A 280 -18.75 -18.96 -15.89
CA ASP A 280 -20.19 -19.20 -15.80
C ASP A 280 -21.05 -17.92 -15.99
N ALA A 281 -22.00 -17.97 -16.93
CA ALA A 281 -22.87 -16.83 -17.25
C ALA A 281 -23.97 -16.57 -16.20
N GLY A 282 -24.40 -17.61 -15.46
CA GLY A 282 -25.37 -17.47 -14.37
C GLY A 282 -24.78 -16.68 -13.20
N PHE A 283 -23.50 -16.91 -12.89
CA PHE A 283 -22.76 -16.11 -11.92
C PHE A 283 -22.71 -14.64 -12.35
N VAL A 284 -22.31 -14.38 -13.60
CA VAL A 284 -22.20 -13.02 -14.15
C VAL A 284 -23.53 -12.28 -14.01
N LYS A 285 -24.63 -12.88 -14.46
CA LYS A 285 -25.98 -12.31 -14.35
C LYS A 285 -26.36 -11.99 -12.90
N SER A 286 -26.09 -12.91 -11.97
CA SER A 286 -26.40 -12.71 -10.54
C SER A 286 -25.55 -11.60 -9.93
N PHE A 287 -24.27 -11.51 -10.33
CA PHE A 287 -23.35 -10.48 -9.85
C PHE A 287 -23.64 -9.10 -10.42
N GLU A 288 -24.07 -8.99 -11.68
CA GLU A 288 -24.49 -7.71 -12.28
C GLU A 288 -25.65 -7.08 -11.51
N ALA A 289 -26.56 -7.89 -10.96
CA ALA A 289 -27.61 -7.41 -10.07
C ALA A 289 -27.05 -6.84 -8.75
N ILE A 290 -26.02 -7.48 -8.16
CA ILE A 290 -25.31 -6.94 -6.98
C ILE A 290 -24.60 -5.63 -7.34
N ALA A 291 -23.84 -5.61 -8.44
CA ALA A 291 -23.12 -4.42 -8.89
C ALA A 291 -24.07 -3.23 -9.06
N THR A 292 -25.21 -3.46 -9.71
CA THR A 292 -26.29 -2.47 -9.85
C THR A 292 -26.82 -2.03 -8.47
N ALA A 293 -27.09 -2.96 -7.57
CA ALA A 293 -27.61 -2.65 -6.24
C ALA A 293 -26.64 -1.79 -5.41
N VAL A 294 -25.32 -1.98 -5.54
CA VAL A 294 -24.32 -1.14 -4.86
C VAL A 294 -23.92 0.11 -5.65
N GLY A 295 -24.57 0.35 -6.80
CA GLY A 295 -24.30 1.52 -7.64
C GLY A 295 -22.95 1.48 -8.35
N ALA A 296 -22.40 0.28 -8.57
CA ALA A 296 -21.20 0.04 -9.37
C ALA A 296 -21.56 -0.16 -10.84
N LYS A 297 -20.68 0.31 -11.73
CA LYS A 297 -20.79 0.17 -13.17
C LYS A 297 -19.46 -0.36 -13.73
N PRO A 298 -19.14 -1.65 -13.51
CA PRO A 298 -17.91 -2.21 -14.02
C PRO A 298 -17.86 -2.11 -15.55
N LYS A 299 -16.76 -1.60 -16.08
CA LYS A 299 -16.48 -1.52 -17.51
C LYS A 299 -15.29 -2.41 -17.87
N PRO A 300 -15.19 -2.92 -19.11
CA PRO A 300 -14.02 -3.69 -19.53
C PRO A 300 -12.71 -2.95 -19.22
N VAL A 301 -11.71 -3.70 -18.74
CA VAL A 301 -10.38 -3.15 -18.44
C VAL A 301 -9.67 -2.81 -19.75
N GLU A 302 -9.41 -1.51 -19.96
CA GLU A 302 -8.67 -0.99 -21.11
C GLU A 302 -7.21 -0.67 -20.77
N ASN A 303 -6.38 -0.45 -21.79
CA ASN A 303 -4.98 -0.05 -21.58
C ASN A 303 -4.91 1.25 -20.77
N GLY A 304 -4.05 1.28 -19.75
CA GLY A 304 -3.89 2.45 -18.90
C GLY A 304 -4.69 2.41 -17.60
N GLU A 305 -5.68 1.51 -17.49
CA GLU A 305 -6.42 1.32 -16.25
C GLU A 305 -5.48 0.96 -15.08
N ALA A 306 -5.77 1.53 -13.90
CA ALA A 306 -4.92 1.38 -12.72
C ALA A 306 -4.71 -0.09 -12.33
N LEU A 307 -5.71 -0.94 -12.57
CA LEU A 307 -5.64 -2.38 -12.31
C LEU A 307 -4.53 -3.09 -13.10
N LEU A 308 -4.17 -2.60 -14.29
CA LEU A 308 -3.11 -3.20 -15.12
C LEU A 308 -1.69 -2.78 -14.68
N ARG A 309 -1.57 -1.84 -13.74
CA ARG A 309 -0.28 -1.22 -13.35
C ARG A 309 -0.11 -1.10 -11.84
N SER A 310 -0.98 -1.73 -11.05
CA SER A 310 -0.95 -1.58 -9.59
C SER A 310 0.26 -2.27 -8.93
N HIS A 311 0.80 -3.33 -9.55
CA HIS A 311 2.04 -3.98 -9.12
C HIS A 311 2.90 -4.42 -10.32
N GLY A 312 2.47 -5.44 -11.06
CA GLY A 312 3.00 -5.81 -12.37
C GLY A 312 2.42 -4.96 -13.49
N LEU A 313 3.19 -4.78 -14.56
CA LEU A 313 2.78 -4.05 -15.76
C LEU A 313 2.17 -5.00 -16.79
N PHE A 314 0.90 -4.80 -17.10
CA PHE A 314 0.17 -5.58 -18.10
C PHE A 314 -0.37 -4.67 -19.22
N PRO A 315 -0.24 -5.07 -20.50
CA PRO A 315 -0.89 -4.36 -21.60
C PRO A 315 -2.41 -4.64 -21.66
N SER A 316 -2.83 -5.79 -21.13
CA SER A 316 -4.21 -6.27 -21.02
C SER A 316 -4.29 -7.36 -19.94
N PRO A 317 -5.48 -7.70 -19.42
CA PRO A 317 -5.61 -8.83 -18.48
C PRO A 317 -5.10 -10.13 -19.11
N PRO A 318 -4.23 -10.91 -18.45
CA PRO A 318 -3.78 -12.20 -18.96
C PRO A 318 -4.91 -13.25 -18.84
N ASN A 319 -4.78 -14.38 -19.54
CA ASN A 319 -5.72 -15.48 -19.39
C ASN A 319 -5.65 -16.10 -17.98
N GLY A 320 -6.80 -16.49 -17.44
CA GLY A 320 -6.90 -17.29 -16.21
C GLY A 320 -7.05 -18.78 -16.52
N ALA A 321 -7.88 -19.48 -15.76
CA ALA A 321 -8.24 -20.88 -16.06
C ALA A 321 -9.15 -20.99 -17.30
N VAL A 322 -9.77 -19.88 -17.70
CA VAL A 322 -10.57 -19.74 -18.92
C VAL A 322 -9.86 -18.79 -19.88
N SER A 323 -9.74 -19.19 -21.14
CA SER A 323 -9.19 -18.34 -22.21
C SER A 323 -10.27 -17.46 -22.82
N GLY A 324 -9.92 -16.21 -23.15
CA GLY A 324 -10.82 -15.30 -23.88
C GLY A 324 -11.98 -14.74 -23.04
N GLY A 325 -11.89 -14.87 -21.72
CA GLY A 325 -12.78 -14.17 -20.80
C GLY A 325 -12.48 -12.67 -20.75
N THR A 326 -13.30 -11.95 -19.99
CA THR A 326 -13.20 -10.51 -19.80
C THR A 326 -12.96 -10.19 -18.34
N VAL A 327 -12.21 -9.11 -18.09
CA VAL A 327 -12.14 -8.47 -16.78
C VAL A 327 -12.77 -7.10 -16.91
N SER A 328 -13.71 -6.79 -16.02
CA SER A 328 -14.36 -5.50 -15.91
C SER A 328 -14.13 -4.93 -14.53
N VAL A 329 -13.95 -3.61 -14.45
CA VAL A 329 -13.66 -2.90 -13.20
C VAL A 329 -14.47 -1.60 -13.12
N ASP A 330 -15.01 -1.31 -11.95
CA ASP A 330 -15.39 0.04 -11.55
C ASP A 330 -14.32 0.56 -10.59
N THR A 331 -13.37 1.33 -11.13
CA THR A 331 -12.24 1.85 -10.35
C THR A 331 -12.69 2.79 -9.24
N GLY A 332 -13.85 3.44 -9.36
CA GLY A 332 -14.40 4.36 -8.35
C GLY A 332 -15.12 3.62 -7.21
N ARG A 333 -15.88 2.56 -7.54
CA ARG A 333 -16.59 1.74 -6.54
C ARG A 333 -15.79 0.56 -6.00
N GLY A 334 -14.70 0.16 -6.63
CA GLY A 334 -13.85 -0.95 -6.16
C GLY A 334 -14.47 -2.30 -6.43
N VAL A 335 -15.18 -2.45 -7.55
CA VAL A 335 -15.81 -3.72 -7.94
C VAL A 335 -15.09 -4.24 -9.18
N ILE A 336 -14.57 -5.45 -9.08
CA ILE A 336 -13.92 -6.18 -10.17
C ILE A 336 -14.76 -7.43 -10.45
N LEU A 337 -15.09 -7.64 -11.73
CA LEU A 337 -15.74 -8.85 -12.22
C LEU A 337 -14.87 -9.47 -13.31
N SER A 338 -14.58 -10.77 -13.19
CA SER A 338 -13.78 -11.52 -14.13
C SER A 338 -14.49 -12.81 -14.54
N THR A 339 -14.45 -13.12 -15.83
CA THR A 339 -14.87 -14.42 -16.39
C THR A 339 -13.68 -15.32 -16.76
N GLN A 340 -12.46 -14.92 -16.36
CA GLN A 340 -11.22 -15.63 -16.67
C GLN A 340 -10.93 -16.78 -15.67
N ASP A 341 -11.63 -16.84 -14.53
CA ASP A 341 -11.38 -17.79 -13.44
C ASP A 341 -9.90 -17.81 -12.98
N TYR A 342 -9.39 -16.66 -12.54
CA TYR A 342 -8.03 -16.57 -11.99
C TYR A 342 -7.87 -17.43 -10.72
N GLY A 343 -8.95 -17.57 -9.93
CA GLY A 343 -8.98 -18.49 -8.79
C GLY A 343 -8.65 -19.93 -9.17
N GLY A 344 -9.14 -20.40 -10.32
CA GLY A 344 -8.74 -21.66 -10.92
C GLY A 344 -7.26 -21.71 -11.30
N ALA A 345 -6.75 -20.66 -11.95
CA ALA A 345 -5.35 -20.59 -12.37
C ALA A 345 -4.36 -20.61 -11.19
N TRP A 346 -4.70 -19.95 -10.08
CA TRP A 346 -3.90 -19.98 -8.84
C TRP A 346 -3.88 -21.37 -8.18
N GLN A 347 -4.73 -22.30 -8.62
CA GLN A 347 -4.71 -23.72 -8.23
C GLN A 347 -3.96 -24.60 -9.24
N GLY A 348 -3.40 -24.01 -10.30
CA GLY A 348 -2.76 -24.72 -11.40
C GLY A 348 -3.74 -25.20 -12.48
N ARG A 349 -5.02 -24.79 -12.46
CA ARG A 349 -5.96 -25.08 -13.54
C ARG A 349 -5.77 -24.06 -14.66
N VAL A 350 -5.20 -24.50 -15.78
CA VAL A 350 -5.09 -23.69 -17.00
C VAL A 350 -5.57 -24.51 -18.20
N PRO A 351 -6.07 -23.87 -19.28
CA PRO A 351 -6.69 -24.56 -20.42
C PRO A 351 -5.85 -25.70 -21.02
N ASN A 352 -4.52 -25.56 -21.03
CA ASN A 352 -3.58 -26.58 -21.49
C ASN A 352 -2.53 -26.92 -20.42
N ALA A 353 -2.94 -27.56 -19.32
CA ALA A 353 -2.06 -27.86 -18.18
C ALA A 353 -0.81 -28.71 -18.51
N LYS A 354 -0.75 -29.37 -19.67
CA LYS A 354 0.41 -30.14 -20.15
C LYS A 354 1.29 -29.39 -21.14
N ALA A 355 0.90 -28.19 -21.56
CA ALA A 355 1.72 -27.37 -22.45
C ALA A 355 2.99 -26.92 -21.72
N GLU A 356 4.07 -26.75 -22.49
CA GLU A 356 5.38 -26.33 -21.97
C GLU A 356 5.31 -24.97 -21.26
N ASP A 357 4.42 -24.09 -21.72
CA ASP A 357 4.17 -22.74 -21.18
C ASP A 357 3.09 -22.70 -20.09
N SER A 358 2.55 -23.85 -19.65
CA SER A 358 1.51 -23.91 -18.61
C SER A 358 1.94 -23.23 -17.30
N ARG A 359 3.21 -23.38 -16.91
CA ARG A 359 3.79 -22.69 -15.73
C ARG A 359 3.81 -21.18 -15.92
N ASP A 360 4.11 -20.70 -17.13
CA ASP A 360 4.11 -19.27 -17.43
C ASP A 360 2.69 -18.69 -17.35
N SER A 361 1.69 -19.44 -17.83
CA SER A 361 0.27 -19.05 -17.72
C SER A 361 -0.16 -18.90 -16.25
N VAL A 362 0.19 -19.87 -15.40
CA VAL A 362 -0.07 -19.79 -13.95
C VAL A 362 0.65 -18.58 -13.33
N ARG A 363 1.93 -18.36 -13.68
CA ARG A 363 2.71 -17.23 -13.19
C ARG A 363 2.06 -15.89 -13.55
N ARG A 364 1.67 -15.68 -14.80
CA ARG A 364 1.00 -14.43 -15.24
C ARG A 364 -0.32 -14.20 -14.50
N ALA A 365 -1.10 -15.26 -14.27
CA ALA A 365 -2.33 -15.17 -13.49
C ALA A 365 -2.06 -14.81 -12.02
N VAL A 366 -1.00 -15.35 -11.41
CA VAL A 366 -0.58 -14.98 -10.05
C VAL A 366 -0.12 -13.53 -9.99
N GLU A 367 0.77 -13.12 -10.90
CA GLU A 367 1.25 -11.73 -11.02
C GLU A 367 0.09 -10.74 -11.19
N PHE A 368 -0.94 -11.11 -11.97
CA PHE A 368 -2.14 -10.30 -12.10
C PHE A 368 -3.02 -10.31 -10.85
N GLY A 369 -3.09 -11.42 -10.12
CA GLY A 369 -3.69 -11.46 -8.78
C GLY A 369 -3.02 -10.52 -7.79
N LEU A 370 -1.69 -10.33 -7.89
CA LEU A 370 -0.97 -9.34 -7.08
C LEU A 370 -1.40 -7.90 -7.43
N ASN A 371 -1.77 -7.63 -8.69
CA ASN A 371 -2.37 -6.34 -9.04
C ASN A 371 -3.72 -6.12 -8.34
N PHE A 372 -4.54 -7.16 -8.16
CA PHE A 372 -5.81 -7.04 -7.42
C PHE A 372 -5.57 -6.61 -5.97
N ILE A 373 -4.58 -7.23 -5.32
CA ILE A 373 -4.21 -6.93 -3.93
C ILE A 373 -3.65 -5.51 -3.82
N ALA A 374 -2.71 -5.14 -4.69
CA ALA A 374 -2.12 -3.80 -4.69
C ALA A 374 -3.16 -2.71 -4.98
N PHE A 375 -4.08 -2.97 -5.92
CA PHE A 375 -5.21 -2.10 -6.22
C PHE A 375 -6.14 -1.91 -5.01
N ALA A 376 -6.48 -3.02 -4.33
CA ALA A 376 -7.33 -2.99 -3.14
C ALA A 376 -6.69 -2.19 -1.99
N ASN A 377 -5.40 -2.40 -1.76
CA ASN A 377 -4.64 -1.63 -0.77
C ASN A 377 -4.64 -0.14 -1.10
N ARG A 378 -4.33 0.23 -2.36
CA ARG A 378 -4.34 1.62 -2.79
C ARG A 378 -5.68 2.29 -2.53
N ARG A 379 -6.79 1.65 -2.90
CA ARG A 379 -8.15 2.17 -2.63
C ARG A 379 -8.43 2.36 -1.14
N ARG A 380 -8.06 1.38 -0.32
CA ARG A 380 -8.22 1.47 1.14
C ARG A 380 -7.43 2.65 1.68
N ARG A 381 -6.17 2.82 1.25
CA ARG A 381 -5.32 3.93 1.68
C ARG A 381 -5.87 5.29 1.25
N GLU A 382 -6.29 5.43 0.01
CA GLU A 382 -6.93 6.66 -0.49
C GLU A 382 -8.20 7.01 0.29
N SER A 383 -9.02 6.01 0.67
CA SER A 383 -10.20 6.22 1.52
C SER A 383 -9.85 6.63 2.94
N LEU A 384 -8.84 5.99 3.56
CA LEU A 384 -8.35 6.36 4.89
C LEU A 384 -7.84 7.81 4.90
N LEU A 385 -7.05 8.18 3.90
CA LEU A 385 -6.52 9.54 3.77
C LEU A 385 -7.61 10.57 3.52
N ALA A 386 -8.62 10.24 2.71
CA ALA A 386 -9.79 11.08 2.50
C ALA A 386 -10.65 11.30 3.75
N ARG A 387 -10.57 10.43 4.77
CA ARG A 387 -11.23 10.65 6.06
C ARG A 387 -10.35 11.40 7.06
N MET A 388 -9.04 11.37 6.84
CA MET A 388 -8.07 12.16 7.57
C MET A 388 -8.00 13.60 7.07
N SER A 389 -8.52 13.90 5.87
CA SER A 389 -8.65 15.24 5.27
C SER A 389 -9.88 15.96 5.77
#